data_AF-C6D9V4-F1
#
_entry.id   AF-C6D9V4-F1
#
_cell.length_a   1.000
_cell.length_b   1.000
_cell.length_c   1.000
_cell.angle_alpha   90.00
_cell.angle_beta   90.00
_cell.angle_gamma   90.00
#
_symmetry.space_group_name_H-M   'P 1'
#
loop_
_entity.id
_entity.type
_entity.pdbx_description
1 polymer ?
#
loop_
_entity_poly.entity_id
_entity_poly.type
_entity_poly.pdbx_seq_one_letter_code
_entity_poly.pdbx_strand_id
1 'polypeptide(L)'
;MFLASFPHTLRIVINDELDRKPILAMKSENKGRYMNSAEHIKSISEIMMMPLAAKALCVAAEIGIADKIGEQGTTIAELAKECQASEKNIFDIIKVLEVFGFFDVKDESVIKNNARSELLMSEHASSMKHFCMLFGNEYYQGFDGLLHTSRTGESGFKQVFGLTLYEHLANSASRADIYDLAMRDLSRPVGYVLAKEYASLFKTADSVVDIGGGSGVILTELIKQYHHLTGCLFDMTGVCTRSEKRVAQYSPELKERMVFTPGSFFEAIPSGYNIYLLKNILHNWNDEFCLKILKSVAQSIGHSTLLIIEPLLEHEETSPRLLMNALFQSVICQDGTRYRTLKDMEDILTLSGLIIVGTKKITTGHTVVEIKLNAVSQR
;
A
#
# COMPACT_ATOMS: atom_id res chain seq x y z
N MET A 1 20.83 33.40 -1.57
CA MET A 1 21.00 33.17 -0.12
C MET A 1 19.68 32.66 0.49
N PHE A 2 19.10 31.62 -0.12
CA PHE A 2 17.86 30.97 0.32
C PHE A 2 18.22 29.51 0.61
N LEU A 3 18.76 29.28 1.81
CA LEU A 3 18.98 27.97 2.39
C LEU A 3 18.69 28.10 3.88
N ALA A 4 17.56 27.54 4.31
CA ALA A 4 17.41 26.83 5.57
C ALA A 4 15.92 26.52 5.82
N SER A 5 15.66 25.28 6.21
CA SER A 5 14.44 24.77 6.88
C SER A 5 13.39 24.09 5.99
N PHE A 6 13.63 22.81 5.68
CA PHE A 6 12.61 21.76 5.47
C PHE A 6 12.98 20.54 6.34
N PRO A 7 12.02 19.69 6.77
CA PRO A 7 11.82 19.46 8.19
C PRO A 7 12.40 18.14 8.67
N HIS A 8 12.91 18.17 9.91
CA HIS A 8 12.74 17.04 10.81
C HIS A 8 11.25 16.84 11.08
N THR A 9 10.80 15.63 10.79
CA THR A 9 9.52 15.00 11.10
C THR A 9 8.69 15.74 12.16
N LEU A 10 7.53 16.25 11.75
CA LEU A 10 6.36 16.61 12.56
C LEU A 10 6.66 16.92 14.06
N ARG A 11 7.12 18.13 14.37
CA ARG A 11 6.96 18.70 15.72
C ARG A 11 6.62 20.19 15.66
N ILE A 12 5.43 20.49 16.14
CA ILE A 12 4.98 21.81 16.60
C ILE A 12 5.85 22.18 17.80
N VAL A 13 6.67 23.25 17.72
CA VAL A 13 6.97 24.21 18.80
C VAL A 13 7.60 25.46 18.17
N ILE A 14 7.00 26.60 18.47
CA ILE A 14 7.41 27.98 18.14
C ILE A 14 8.66 28.35 18.95
N ASN A 15 9.64 29.04 18.35
CA ASN A 15 10.36 30.09 19.07
C ASN A 15 11.06 31.12 18.17
N ASP A 16 10.94 32.37 18.63
CA ASP A 16 11.38 33.65 18.08
C ASP A 16 12.90 33.81 17.97
N GLU A 17 13.34 34.54 16.94
CA GLU A 17 13.93 35.88 17.09
C GLU A 17 14.40 36.35 15.71
N LEU A 18 13.95 37.53 15.26
CA LEU A 18 14.80 38.44 14.49
C LEU A 18 14.23 39.87 14.49
N ASP A 19 15.03 40.74 15.08
CA ASP A 19 14.82 42.15 15.29
C ASP A 19 15.20 42.94 14.02
N ARG A 20 14.28 43.81 13.53
CA ARG A 20 14.51 45.13 12.87
C ARG A 20 13.24 45.65 12.19
N LYS A 21 12.69 46.73 12.74
CA LYS A 21 11.63 47.63 12.21
C LYS A 21 12.22 48.69 11.24
N PRO A 22 11.43 49.54 10.52
CA PRO A 22 9.98 49.77 10.60
C PRO A 22 9.24 49.83 9.24
N ILE A 23 8.04 49.25 9.17
CA ILE A 23 6.93 49.81 8.37
C ILE A 23 5.71 49.92 9.29
N LEU A 24 5.01 51.03 9.11
CA LEU A 24 3.99 51.69 9.92
C LEU A 24 3.05 50.79 10.75
N ALA A 25 2.68 51.34 11.91
CA ALA A 25 1.83 50.76 12.95
C ALA A 25 0.48 50.23 12.43
N MET A 26 0.45 48.93 12.11
CA MET A 26 -0.78 48.13 12.23
C MET A 26 -1.01 47.81 13.71
N LYS A 27 -2.26 48.00 14.17
CA LYS A 27 -2.72 47.60 15.52
C LYS A 27 -2.23 46.18 15.84
N SER A 28 -1.66 45.97 17.03
CA SER A 28 -0.98 44.73 17.45
C SER A 28 -1.79 43.46 17.22
N GLU A 29 -3.12 43.51 17.36
CA GLU A 29 -4.04 42.40 17.08
C GLU A 29 -4.06 41.97 15.61
N ASN A 30 -4.02 42.94 14.67
CA ASN A 30 -3.99 42.63 13.25
C ASN A 30 -2.64 42.04 12.85
N LYS A 31 -1.53 42.51 13.43
CA LYS A 31 -0.19 41.99 13.11
C LYS A 31 -0.02 40.52 13.51
N GLY A 32 -0.56 40.12 14.67
CA GLY A 32 -0.63 38.72 15.09
C GLY A 32 -1.53 37.86 14.19
N ARG A 33 -2.68 38.39 13.75
CA ARG A 33 -3.59 37.70 12.82
C ARG A 33 -3.00 37.55 11.40
N TYR A 34 -2.26 38.55 10.91
CA TYR A 34 -1.59 38.50 9.60
C TYR A 34 -0.39 37.55 9.58
N MET A 35 0.44 37.53 10.63
CA MET A 35 1.55 36.55 10.74
C MET A 35 1.02 35.12 10.77
N ASN A 36 -0.03 34.87 11.57
CA ASN A 36 -0.75 33.60 11.61
C ASN A 36 -1.36 33.24 10.23
N SER A 37 -1.86 34.23 9.47
CA SER A 37 -2.35 34.00 8.11
C SER A 37 -1.22 33.61 7.13
N ALA A 38 -0.03 34.20 7.26
CA ALA A 38 1.11 33.87 6.41
C ALA A 38 1.60 32.43 6.64
N GLU A 39 1.64 31.99 7.89
CA GLU A 39 1.96 30.60 8.25
C GLU A 39 0.93 29.63 7.68
N HIS A 40 -0.37 29.93 7.81
CA HIS A 40 -1.43 29.11 7.22
C HIS A 40 -1.38 29.07 5.68
N ILE A 41 -1.09 30.21 5.02
CA ILE A 41 -0.92 30.26 3.56
C ILE A 41 0.23 29.35 3.15
N LYS A 42 1.36 29.41 3.86
CA LYS A 42 2.51 28.54 3.61
C LYS A 42 2.14 27.07 3.73
N SER A 43 1.45 26.67 4.80
CA SER A 43 1.02 25.28 4.98
C SER A 43 0.05 24.81 3.90
N ILE A 44 -0.88 25.65 3.45
CA ILE A 44 -1.77 25.34 2.33
C ILE A 44 -0.95 25.12 1.05
N SER A 45 -0.03 26.04 0.73
CA SER A 45 0.85 25.92 -0.44
C SER A 45 1.70 24.65 -0.40
N GLU A 46 2.24 24.28 0.76
CA GLU A 46 3.03 23.06 0.92
C GLU A 46 2.19 21.81 0.61
N ILE A 47 0.97 21.72 1.16
CA ILE A 47 0.05 20.60 0.88
C ILE A 47 -0.32 20.53 -0.61
N MET A 48 -0.61 21.67 -1.24
CA MET A 48 -0.92 21.73 -2.68
C MET A 48 0.24 21.28 -3.57
N MET A 49 1.48 21.36 -3.09
CA MET A 49 2.68 20.95 -3.84
C MET A 49 3.06 19.48 -3.62
N MET A 50 2.56 18.81 -2.58
CA MET A 50 2.82 17.38 -2.33
C MET A 50 2.48 16.46 -3.53
N PRO A 51 1.40 16.69 -4.30
CA PRO A 51 1.09 15.86 -5.46
C PRO A 51 2.18 15.92 -6.55
N LEU A 52 2.85 17.07 -6.71
CA LEU A 52 4.02 17.19 -7.59
C LEU A 52 5.18 16.29 -7.12
N ALA A 53 5.46 16.29 -5.81
CA ALA A 53 6.51 15.44 -5.25
C ALA A 53 6.21 13.95 -5.44
N ALA A 54 4.95 13.54 -5.23
CA ALA A 54 4.51 12.16 -5.49
C ALA A 54 4.68 11.77 -6.97
N LYS A 55 4.34 12.68 -7.90
CA LYS A 55 4.56 12.47 -9.34
C LYS A 55 6.04 12.43 -9.72
N ALA A 56 6.89 13.27 -9.12
CA ALA A 56 8.33 13.21 -9.34
C ALA A 56 8.90 11.85 -8.91
N LEU A 57 8.44 11.31 -7.78
CA LEU A 57 8.85 9.98 -7.29
C LEU A 57 8.40 8.86 -8.24
N CYS A 58 7.16 8.94 -8.75
CA CYS A 58 6.64 8.04 -9.77
C CYS A 58 7.50 8.05 -11.04
N VAL A 59 7.79 9.23 -11.58
CA VAL A 59 8.60 9.38 -12.80
C VAL A 59 10.01 8.84 -12.59
N ALA A 60 10.64 9.13 -11.44
CA ALA A 60 11.96 8.61 -11.11
C ALA A 60 11.99 7.07 -11.06
N ALA A 61 10.94 6.45 -10.51
CA ALA A 61 10.76 5.00 -10.51
C ALA A 61 10.56 4.47 -11.94
N GLU A 62 9.70 5.10 -12.74
CA GLU A 62 9.34 4.67 -14.08
C GLU A 62 10.52 4.68 -15.07
N ILE A 63 11.31 5.76 -15.09
CA ILE A 63 12.48 5.86 -16.00
C ILE A 63 13.73 5.17 -15.45
N GLY A 64 13.65 4.66 -14.22
CA GLY A 64 14.69 3.87 -13.56
C GLY A 64 15.90 4.68 -13.11
N ILE A 65 15.70 5.88 -12.54
CA ILE A 65 16.80 6.73 -12.08
C ILE A 65 17.69 5.98 -11.09
N ALA A 66 17.10 5.37 -10.06
CA ALA A 66 17.87 4.68 -9.02
C ALA A 66 18.64 3.46 -9.57
N ASP A 67 18.11 2.77 -10.58
CA ASP A 67 18.77 1.63 -11.24
C ASP A 67 20.02 2.04 -12.02
N LYS A 68 20.12 3.32 -12.43
CA LYS A 68 21.16 3.89 -13.31
C LYS A 68 22.26 4.64 -12.56
N ILE A 69 22.15 4.72 -11.23
CA ILE A 69 23.18 5.34 -10.41
C ILE A 69 24.23 4.29 -10.04
N GLY A 70 25.48 4.51 -10.46
CA GLY A 70 26.61 3.64 -10.10
C GLY A 70 27.04 3.80 -8.65
N GLU A 71 27.82 2.84 -8.13
CA GLU A 71 28.32 2.85 -6.74
C GLU A 71 29.11 4.13 -6.38
N GLN A 72 29.88 4.64 -7.35
CA GLN A 72 30.65 5.86 -7.19
C GLN A 72 29.84 7.14 -7.42
N GLY A 73 28.56 7.02 -7.74
CA GLY A 73 27.66 8.08 -8.17
C GLY A 73 27.71 8.29 -9.68
N THR A 74 26.69 8.98 -10.19
CA THR A 74 26.53 9.28 -11.62
C THR A 74 26.23 10.76 -11.79
N THR A 75 26.76 11.41 -12.83
CA THR A 75 26.44 12.81 -13.10
C THR A 75 25.02 12.98 -13.65
N ILE A 76 24.44 14.17 -13.52
CA ILE A 76 23.13 14.49 -14.11
C ILE A 76 23.11 14.29 -15.63
N ALA A 77 24.18 14.68 -16.34
CA ALA A 77 24.28 14.52 -17.79
C ALA A 77 24.30 13.04 -18.21
N GLU A 78 25.04 12.20 -17.47
CA GLU A 78 25.06 10.76 -17.69
C GLU A 78 23.69 10.13 -17.40
N LEU A 79 23.07 10.47 -16.26
CA LEU A 79 21.73 9.99 -15.91
C LEU A 79 20.70 10.38 -16.97
N ALA A 80 20.75 11.61 -17.48
CA ALA A 80 19.85 12.08 -18.53
C ALA A 80 20.00 11.26 -19.82
N LYS A 81 21.25 10.97 -20.21
CA LYS A 81 21.56 10.12 -21.37
C LYS A 81 21.03 8.70 -21.16
N GLU A 82 21.31 8.08 -20.02
CA GLU A 82 20.87 6.71 -19.72
C GLU A 82 19.35 6.61 -19.56
N CYS A 83 18.70 7.65 -19.01
CA CYS A 83 17.24 7.77 -18.89
C CYS A 83 16.55 8.18 -20.19
N GLN A 84 17.30 8.56 -21.23
CA GLN A 84 16.75 9.14 -22.47
C GLN A 84 15.82 10.33 -22.18
N ALA A 85 16.25 11.19 -21.25
CA ALA A 85 15.46 12.29 -20.71
C ALA A 85 16.20 13.62 -20.83
N SER A 86 15.47 14.72 -20.63
CA SER A 86 16.07 16.06 -20.58
C SER A 86 16.94 16.21 -19.33
N GLU A 87 18.20 16.62 -19.51
CA GLU A 87 19.14 16.88 -18.42
C GLU A 87 18.58 17.85 -17.38
N LYS A 88 17.98 18.96 -17.85
CA LYS A 88 17.32 19.94 -16.99
C LYS A 88 16.20 19.30 -16.16
N ASN A 89 15.35 18.46 -16.76
CA ASN A 89 14.22 17.88 -16.04
C ASN A 89 14.66 16.78 -15.07
N ILE A 90 15.69 16.01 -15.40
CA ILE A 90 16.31 15.07 -14.46
C ILE A 90 16.88 15.82 -13.25
N PHE A 91 17.58 16.92 -13.48
CA PHE A 91 18.06 17.80 -12.41
C PHE A 91 16.91 18.26 -11.51
N ASP A 92 15.83 18.81 -12.10
CA ASP A 92 14.69 19.31 -11.34
C ASP A 92 14.00 18.20 -10.52
N ILE A 93 13.84 17.00 -11.10
CA ILE A 93 13.28 15.83 -10.39
C ILE A 93 14.17 15.43 -9.22
N ILE A 94 15.49 15.30 -9.44
CA ILE A 94 16.44 14.97 -8.37
C ILE A 94 16.38 16.03 -7.27
N LYS A 95 16.33 17.32 -7.61
CA LYS A 95 16.24 18.40 -6.61
C LYS A 95 14.95 18.35 -5.79
N VAL A 96 13.82 18.06 -6.41
CA VAL A 96 12.57 17.85 -5.67
C VAL A 96 12.72 16.65 -4.73
N LEU A 97 13.23 15.53 -5.21
CA LEU A 97 13.34 14.29 -4.42
C LEU A 97 14.40 14.38 -3.31
N GLU A 98 15.48 15.14 -3.52
CA GLU A 98 16.50 15.48 -2.53
C GLU A 98 15.88 16.20 -1.31
N VAL A 99 14.93 17.11 -1.53
CA VAL A 99 14.19 17.78 -0.44
C VAL A 99 13.43 16.79 0.43
N PHE A 100 12.95 15.69 -0.15
CA PHE A 100 12.29 14.59 0.57
C PHE A 100 13.28 13.50 1.01
N GLY A 101 14.58 13.77 0.95
CA GLY A 101 15.66 12.89 1.42
C GLY A 101 15.97 11.71 0.52
N PHE A 102 15.51 11.72 -0.73
CA PHE A 102 15.90 10.73 -1.73
C PHE A 102 17.13 11.23 -2.48
N PHE A 103 18.10 10.34 -2.66
CA PHE A 103 19.40 10.62 -3.28
C PHE A 103 20.29 11.58 -2.48
N ASP A 104 21.59 11.37 -2.58
CA ASP A 104 22.61 12.28 -2.06
C ASP A 104 23.26 13.01 -3.23
N VAL A 105 23.25 14.35 -3.21
CA VAL A 105 23.86 15.19 -4.25
C VAL A 105 25.19 15.75 -3.74
N LYS A 106 26.31 15.34 -4.35
CA LYS A 106 27.66 15.84 -4.04
C LYS A 106 28.15 16.76 -5.16
N ASP A 107 28.85 17.83 -4.77
CA ASP A 107 29.51 18.79 -5.68
C ASP A 107 28.61 19.22 -6.86
N GLU A 108 27.37 19.60 -6.54
CA GLU A 108 26.27 20.06 -7.40
C GLU A 108 25.89 19.19 -8.61
N SER A 109 26.56 18.05 -8.82
CA SER A 109 26.46 17.33 -10.10
C SER A 109 26.54 15.81 -10.00
N VAL A 110 27.11 15.24 -8.93
CA VAL A 110 27.22 13.78 -8.76
C VAL A 110 26.13 13.28 -7.82
N ILE A 111 25.26 12.41 -8.33
CA ILE A 111 24.13 11.83 -7.60
C ILE A 111 24.50 10.43 -7.13
N LYS A 112 24.22 10.14 -5.85
CA LYS A 112 24.35 8.80 -5.26
C LYS A 112 23.01 8.30 -4.74
N ASN A 113 22.83 6.99 -4.80
CA ASN A 113 21.75 6.35 -4.06
C ASN A 113 22.02 6.41 -2.57
N ASN A 114 20.95 6.54 -1.80
CA ASN A 114 20.95 6.38 -0.35
C ASN A 114 19.86 5.37 0.04
N ALA A 115 19.74 5.07 1.33
CA ALA A 115 18.81 4.05 1.82
C ALA A 115 17.34 4.24 1.39
N ARG A 116 16.89 5.48 1.07
CA ARG A 116 15.54 5.73 0.56
C ARG A 116 15.44 5.49 -0.94
N SER A 117 16.40 5.99 -1.72
CA SER A 117 16.36 5.83 -3.18
C SER A 117 16.71 4.42 -3.64
N GLU A 118 17.47 3.65 -2.84
CA GLU A 118 17.68 2.21 -3.06
C GLU A 118 16.35 1.43 -3.09
N LEU A 119 15.32 1.89 -2.37
CA LEU A 119 13.98 1.29 -2.43
C LEU A 119 13.29 1.51 -3.78
N LEU A 120 13.80 2.38 -4.65
CA LEU A 120 13.29 2.56 -6.02
C LEU A 120 13.97 1.64 -7.03
N MET A 121 15.02 0.93 -6.63
CA MET A 121 15.71 -0.02 -7.52
C MET A 121 14.86 -1.27 -7.76
N SER A 122 14.94 -1.80 -8.97
CA SER A 122 14.14 -2.94 -9.44
C SER A 122 14.46 -4.23 -8.66
N GLU A 123 15.75 -4.48 -8.43
CA GLU A 123 16.26 -5.70 -7.81
C GLU A 123 16.36 -5.61 -6.28
N HIS A 124 15.97 -4.49 -5.68
CA HIS A 124 16.02 -4.35 -4.23
C HIS A 124 15.01 -5.29 -3.55
N ALA A 125 15.47 -6.02 -2.53
CA ALA A 125 14.66 -7.03 -1.82
C ALA A 125 13.40 -6.43 -1.16
N SER A 126 13.40 -5.12 -0.89
CA SER A 126 12.25 -4.35 -0.40
C SER A 126 11.85 -3.21 -1.36
N SER A 127 12.01 -3.42 -2.67
CA SER A 127 11.66 -2.41 -3.68
C SER A 127 10.20 -1.92 -3.54
N MET A 128 10.00 -0.62 -3.75
CA MET A 128 8.72 0.07 -3.77
C MET A 128 8.42 0.67 -5.16
N LYS A 129 9.26 0.36 -6.15
CA LYS A 129 9.21 0.91 -7.50
C LYS A 129 7.82 0.83 -8.13
N HIS A 130 7.19 -0.33 -8.11
CA HIS A 130 5.91 -0.54 -8.79
C HIS A 130 4.77 0.10 -8.00
N PHE A 131 4.88 0.16 -6.67
CA PHE A 131 3.93 0.91 -5.86
C PHE A 131 3.98 2.41 -6.18
N CYS A 132 5.17 2.99 -6.32
CA CYS A 132 5.32 4.38 -6.77
C CYS A 132 4.70 4.61 -8.15
N MET A 133 4.91 3.69 -9.10
CA MET A 133 4.32 3.76 -10.44
C MET A 133 2.79 3.68 -10.41
N LEU A 134 2.21 2.69 -9.72
CA LEU A 134 0.75 2.54 -9.60
C LEU A 134 0.12 3.76 -8.91
N PHE A 135 0.70 4.17 -7.78
CA PHE A 135 0.14 5.28 -7.01
C PHE A 135 0.23 6.59 -7.77
N GLY A 136 1.36 6.82 -8.42
CA GLY A 136 1.58 8.02 -9.22
C GLY A 136 0.83 8.03 -10.54
N ASN A 137 0.32 6.91 -11.06
CA ASN A 137 -0.42 6.87 -12.32
C ASN A 137 -1.92 6.61 -12.11
N GLU A 138 -2.37 5.36 -12.19
CA GLU A 138 -3.79 5.00 -12.20
C GLU A 138 -4.54 5.48 -10.94
N TYR A 139 -3.95 5.32 -9.75
CA TYR A 139 -4.59 5.82 -8.52
C TYR A 139 -4.61 7.34 -8.48
N TYR A 140 -3.54 7.98 -8.91
CA TYR A 140 -3.47 9.44 -8.97
C TYR A 140 -4.58 10.02 -9.85
N GLN A 141 -4.78 9.45 -11.04
CA GLN A 141 -5.88 9.82 -11.94
C GLN A 141 -7.24 9.48 -11.35
N GLY A 142 -7.38 8.37 -10.63
CA GLY A 142 -8.60 8.03 -9.91
C GLY A 142 -9.04 9.10 -8.91
N PHE A 143 -8.11 9.86 -8.32
CA PHE A 143 -8.44 10.97 -7.42
C PHE A 143 -9.05 12.18 -8.11
N ASP A 144 -9.05 12.28 -9.45
CA ASP A 144 -9.86 13.29 -10.15
C ASP A 144 -11.36 13.12 -9.85
N GLY A 145 -11.78 11.91 -9.47
CA GLY A 145 -13.14 11.58 -9.02
C GLY A 145 -13.42 11.89 -7.54
N LEU A 146 -12.46 12.38 -6.76
CA LEU A 146 -12.64 12.59 -5.31
C LEU A 146 -13.79 13.56 -4.99
N LEU A 147 -14.03 14.59 -5.82
CA LEU A 147 -15.18 15.48 -5.64
C LEU A 147 -16.51 14.75 -5.82
N HIS A 148 -16.59 13.82 -6.77
CA HIS A 148 -17.76 12.98 -6.96
C HIS A 148 -17.99 12.11 -5.71
N THR A 149 -16.96 11.37 -5.27
CA THR A 149 -17.03 10.55 -4.04
C THR A 149 -17.49 11.36 -2.83
N SER A 150 -16.97 12.57 -2.67
CA SER A 150 -17.32 13.45 -1.55
C SER A 150 -18.80 13.89 -1.57
N ARG A 151 -19.43 13.91 -2.74
CA ARG A 151 -20.83 14.33 -2.91
C ARG A 151 -21.82 13.17 -2.89
N THR A 152 -21.43 12.00 -3.38
CA THR A 152 -22.35 10.88 -3.61
C THR A 152 -22.09 9.68 -2.70
N GLY A 153 -20.87 9.54 -2.17
CA GLY A 153 -20.41 8.31 -1.50
C GLY A 153 -20.06 7.17 -2.47
N GLU A 154 -20.11 7.42 -3.79
CA GLU A 154 -19.77 6.46 -4.84
C GLU A 154 -18.29 6.57 -5.24
N SER A 155 -17.77 5.51 -5.87
CA SER A 155 -16.36 5.40 -6.27
C SER A 155 -15.97 6.43 -7.33
N GLY A 156 -15.02 7.29 -6.98
CA GLY A 156 -14.48 8.30 -7.89
C GLY A 156 -13.66 7.66 -9.01
N PHE A 157 -12.96 6.57 -8.73
CA PHE A 157 -12.26 5.79 -9.74
C PHE A 157 -13.22 5.26 -10.80
N LYS A 158 -14.36 4.69 -10.38
CA LYS A 158 -15.41 4.23 -11.29
C LYS A 158 -15.99 5.35 -12.13
N GLN A 159 -16.17 6.54 -11.54
CA GLN A 159 -16.63 7.70 -12.29
C GLN A 159 -15.61 8.17 -13.35
N VAL A 160 -14.32 8.20 -13.01
CA VAL A 160 -13.25 8.64 -13.93
C VAL A 160 -13.03 7.64 -15.07
N PHE A 161 -12.98 6.35 -14.77
CA PHE A 161 -12.62 5.32 -15.74
C PHE A 161 -13.82 4.57 -16.35
N GLY A 162 -15.03 4.81 -15.86
CA GLY A 162 -16.26 4.13 -16.28
C GLY A 162 -16.35 2.66 -15.85
N LEU A 163 -15.40 2.17 -15.06
CA LEU A 163 -15.23 0.77 -14.67
C LEU A 163 -14.76 0.70 -13.23
N THR A 164 -15.13 -0.37 -12.51
CA THR A 164 -14.51 -0.64 -11.20
C THR A 164 -13.01 -0.93 -11.36
N LEU A 165 -12.24 -0.83 -10.28
CA LEU A 165 -10.80 -1.09 -10.29
C LEU A 165 -10.46 -2.43 -10.98
N TYR A 166 -11.10 -3.52 -10.55
CA TYR A 166 -10.77 -4.85 -11.07
C TYR A 166 -11.20 -5.06 -12.54
N GLU A 167 -12.32 -4.48 -12.98
CA GLU A 167 -12.72 -4.46 -14.39
C GLU A 167 -11.73 -3.65 -15.25
N HIS A 168 -11.29 -2.51 -14.73
CA HIS A 168 -10.30 -1.67 -15.38
C HIS A 168 -8.95 -2.39 -15.56
N LEU A 169 -8.51 -3.15 -14.55
CA LEU A 169 -7.31 -3.99 -14.61
C LEU A 169 -7.48 -5.15 -15.59
N ALA A 170 -8.63 -5.83 -15.59
CA ALA A 170 -8.92 -6.95 -16.49
C ALA A 170 -8.82 -6.57 -17.98
N ASN A 171 -9.06 -5.29 -18.31
CA ASN A 171 -9.01 -4.77 -19.67
C ASN A 171 -7.58 -4.49 -20.18
N SER A 172 -6.52 -4.78 -19.43
CA SER A 172 -5.14 -4.63 -19.91
C SER A 172 -4.15 -5.46 -19.11
N ALA A 173 -3.43 -6.34 -19.83
CA ALA A 173 -2.42 -7.18 -19.22
C ALA A 173 -1.27 -6.38 -18.57
N SER A 174 -0.84 -5.27 -19.16
CA SER A 174 0.23 -4.42 -18.61
C SER A 174 -0.19 -3.71 -17.33
N ARG A 175 -1.42 -3.16 -17.29
CA ARG A 175 -1.97 -2.54 -16.06
C ARG A 175 -2.12 -3.56 -14.95
N ALA A 176 -2.67 -4.72 -15.26
CA ALA A 176 -2.79 -5.82 -14.30
C ALA A 176 -1.43 -6.27 -13.75
N ASP A 177 -0.39 -6.31 -14.60
CA ASP A 177 0.95 -6.69 -14.17
C ASP A 177 1.58 -5.66 -13.21
N ILE A 178 1.48 -4.36 -13.53
CA ILE A 178 1.94 -3.28 -12.63
C ILE A 178 1.19 -3.32 -11.30
N TYR A 179 -0.12 -3.55 -11.32
CA TYR A 179 -0.92 -3.70 -10.10
C TYR A 179 -0.44 -4.88 -9.24
N ASP A 180 -0.26 -6.06 -9.84
CA ASP A 180 0.23 -7.24 -9.11
C ASP A 180 1.62 -6.99 -8.48
N LEU A 181 2.52 -6.34 -9.22
CA LEU A 181 3.86 -6.00 -8.74
C LEU A 181 3.82 -4.94 -7.64
N ALA A 182 2.92 -3.95 -7.73
CA ALA A 182 2.72 -2.96 -6.67
C ALA A 182 2.15 -3.60 -5.38
N MET A 183 1.20 -4.52 -5.51
CA MET A 183 0.67 -5.26 -4.36
C MET A 183 1.71 -6.20 -3.77
N ARG A 184 2.59 -6.78 -4.59
CA ARG A 184 3.77 -7.52 -4.12
C ARG A 184 4.68 -6.64 -3.28
N ASP A 185 5.00 -5.44 -3.76
CA ASP A 185 5.86 -4.47 -3.07
C ASP A 185 5.33 -4.17 -1.66
N LEU A 186 4.02 -3.90 -1.52
CA LEU A 186 3.37 -3.65 -0.23
C LEU A 186 3.22 -4.89 0.67
N SER A 187 3.10 -6.08 0.09
CA SER A 187 2.78 -7.30 0.85
C SER A 187 4.01 -8.06 1.33
N ARG A 188 5.18 -7.84 0.71
CA ARG A 188 6.46 -8.46 1.13
C ARG A 188 6.75 -8.32 2.63
N PRO A 189 6.73 -7.11 3.23
CA PRO A 189 7.00 -6.95 4.66
C PRO A 189 5.97 -7.69 5.53
N VAL A 190 4.70 -7.75 5.07
CA VAL A 190 3.64 -8.44 5.80
C VAL A 190 3.90 -9.94 5.83
N GLY A 191 4.27 -10.55 4.70
CA GLY A 191 4.61 -11.97 4.62
C GLY A 191 5.75 -12.35 5.58
N TYR A 192 6.84 -11.57 5.58
CA TYR A 192 7.99 -11.79 6.47
C TYR A 192 7.60 -11.70 7.95
N VAL A 193 6.86 -10.65 8.32
CA VAL A 193 6.42 -10.45 9.71
C VAL A 193 5.46 -11.53 10.15
N LEU A 194 4.50 -11.91 9.29
CA LEU A 194 3.56 -12.98 9.57
C LEU A 194 4.28 -14.31 9.78
N ALA A 195 5.19 -14.68 8.88
CA ALA A 195 5.97 -15.91 8.98
C ALA A 195 6.78 -15.99 10.28
N LYS A 196 7.31 -14.87 10.77
CA LYS A 196 8.09 -14.80 12.02
C LYS A 196 7.22 -14.75 13.27
N GLU A 197 6.23 -13.87 13.31
CA GLU A 197 5.45 -13.58 14.51
C GLU A 197 4.36 -14.62 14.81
N TYR A 198 3.94 -15.38 13.79
CA TYR A 198 2.99 -16.48 13.89
C TYR A 198 3.65 -17.85 13.67
N ALA A 199 4.95 -17.95 13.97
CA ALA A 199 5.74 -19.14 13.69
C ALA A 199 5.20 -20.42 14.33
N SER A 200 4.60 -20.34 15.52
CA SER A 200 3.98 -21.51 16.18
C SER A 200 2.87 -22.12 15.33
N LEU A 201 2.02 -21.27 14.73
CA LEU A 201 0.91 -21.70 13.89
C LEU A 201 1.39 -22.37 12.60
N PHE A 202 2.36 -21.75 11.91
CA PHE A 202 2.88 -22.28 10.63
C PHE A 202 3.80 -23.49 10.79
N LYS A 203 4.47 -23.65 11.94
CA LYS A 203 5.28 -24.84 12.23
C LYS A 203 4.45 -26.12 12.37
N THR A 204 3.19 -26.00 12.76
CA THR A 204 2.29 -27.15 13.02
C THR A 204 1.25 -27.36 11.93
N ALA A 205 1.12 -26.44 10.99
CA ALA A 205 0.23 -26.57 9.84
C ALA A 205 0.96 -27.23 8.66
N ASP A 206 0.21 -28.01 7.88
CA ASP A 206 0.70 -28.66 6.66
C ASP A 206 0.28 -27.88 5.39
N SER A 207 -0.81 -27.11 5.48
CA SER A 207 -1.39 -26.43 4.32
C SER A 207 -1.98 -25.05 4.63
N VAL A 208 -1.77 -24.11 3.70
CA VAL A 208 -2.31 -22.73 3.76
C VAL A 208 -3.00 -22.38 2.45
N VAL A 209 -4.14 -21.69 2.52
CA VAL A 209 -4.74 -21.03 1.35
C VAL A 209 -4.71 -19.52 1.53
N ASP A 210 -4.25 -18.81 0.49
CA ASP A 210 -4.20 -17.36 0.43
C ASP A 210 -5.31 -16.86 -0.52
N ILE A 211 -6.40 -16.34 0.08
CA ILE A 211 -7.61 -15.90 -0.63
C ILE A 211 -7.41 -14.47 -1.12
N GLY A 212 -7.53 -14.26 -2.42
CA GLY A 212 -7.17 -12.99 -3.05
C GLY A 212 -5.66 -12.72 -2.93
N GLY A 213 -4.83 -13.78 -2.94
CA GLY A 213 -3.40 -13.68 -2.65
C GLY A 213 -2.57 -12.94 -3.70
N GLY A 214 -3.17 -12.49 -4.82
CA GLY A 214 -2.53 -11.63 -5.79
C GLY A 214 -1.31 -12.28 -6.44
N SER A 215 -0.14 -11.66 -6.28
CA SER A 215 1.12 -12.21 -6.81
C SER A 215 1.65 -13.43 -6.03
N GLY A 216 0.93 -13.87 -4.98
CA GLY A 216 1.31 -14.99 -4.11
C GLY A 216 2.50 -14.72 -3.18
N VAL A 217 2.90 -13.47 -2.99
CA VAL A 217 4.15 -13.15 -2.28
C VAL A 217 4.15 -13.56 -0.80
N ILE A 218 3.00 -13.46 -0.13
CA ILE A 218 2.87 -13.90 1.27
C ILE A 218 3.00 -15.41 1.32
N LEU A 219 2.25 -16.11 0.47
CA LEU A 219 2.30 -17.56 0.39
C LEU A 219 3.70 -18.09 0.04
N THR A 220 4.38 -17.46 -0.92
CA THR A 220 5.78 -17.78 -1.29
C THR A 220 6.72 -17.62 -0.10
N GLU A 221 6.61 -16.53 0.67
CA GLU A 221 7.46 -16.31 1.84
C GLU A 221 7.24 -17.37 2.92
N LEU A 222 5.97 -17.72 3.19
CA LEU A 222 5.62 -18.77 4.17
C LEU A 222 6.17 -20.13 3.75
N ILE A 223 5.96 -20.54 2.50
CA ILE A 223 6.40 -21.82 1.95
C ILE A 223 7.93 -21.91 1.87
N LYS A 224 8.60 -20.79 1.57
CA LYS A 224 10.06 -20.69 1.59
C LYS A 224 10.62 -20.86 3.00
N GLN A 225 9.96 -20.28 4.02
CA GLN A 225 10.40 -20.38 5.41
C GLN A 225 10.07 -21.73 6.05
N TYR A 226 8.95 -22.35 5.69
CA TYR A 226 8.47 -23.61 6.25
C TYR A 226 8.45 -24.68 5.17
N HIS A 227 9.51 -25.48 5.10
CA HIS A 227 9.74 -26.40 3.97
C HIS A 227 8.73 -27.56 3.89
N HIS A 228 8.07 -27.90 5.00
CA HIS A 228 6.99 -28.90 5.04
C HIS A 228 5.65 -28.33 4.57
N LEU A 229 5.50 -27.00 4.55
CA LEU A 229 4.26 -26.33 4.24
C LEU A 229 3.97 -26.38 2.74
N THR A 230 2.72 -26.67 2.41
CA THR A 230 2.16 -26.56 1.06
C THR A 230 1.14 -25.44 1.00
N GLY A 231 0.88 -24.91 -0.20
CA GLY A 231 0.00 -23.77 -0.35
C GLY A 231 -0.96 -23.82 -1.52
N CYS A 232 -2.08 -23.12 -1.37
CA CYS A 232 -2.99 -22.78 -2.45
C CYS A 232 -3.09 -21.26 -2.59
N LEU A 233 -2.73 -20.75 -3.76
CA LEU A 233 -3.07 -19.38 -4.14
C LEU A 233 -4.46 -19.39 -4.79
N PHE A 234 -5.44 -18.74 -4.15
CA PHE A 234 -6.79 -18.63 -4.69
C PHE A 234 -7.08 -17.19 -5.12
N ASP A 235 -7.28 -16.97 -6.42
CA ASP A 235 -7.52 -15.65 -6.99
C ASP A 235 -8.26 -15.76 -8.33
N MET A 236 -8.48 -14.65 -9.03
CA MET A 236 -9.03 -14.63 -10.38
C MET A 236 -8.10 -15.38 -11.36
N THR A 237 -8.68 -15.97 -12.41
CA THR A 237 -7.95 -16.75 -13.43
C THR A 237 -6.70 -16.04 -13.95
N GLY A 238 -6.84 -14.78 -14.38
CA GLY A 238 -5.71 -14.03 -14.92
C GLY A 238 -4.59 -13.79 -13.90
N VAL A 239 -4.94 -13.64 -12.62
CA VAL A 239 -3.97 -13.44 -11.52
C VAL A 239 -3.24 -14.74 -11.22
N CYS A 240 -3.98 -15.85 -11.05
CA CYS A 240 -3.39 -17.18 -10.86
C CYS A 240 -2.40 -17.54 -11.97
N THR A 241 -2.77 -17.32 -13.24
CA THR A 241 -1.88 -17.61 -14.38
C THR A 241 -0.59 -16.77 -14.33
N ARG A 242 -0.68 -15.46 -14.06
CA ARG A 242 0.51 -14.60 -13.97
C ARG A 242 1.38 -14.97 -12.77
N SER A 243 0.75 -15.25 -11.62
CA SER A 243 1.46 -15.64 -10.41
C SER A 243 2.18 -16.98 -10.58
N GLU A 244 1.52 -18.00 -11.14
CA GLU A 244 2.13 -19.31 -11.39
C GLU A 244 3.35 -19.18 -12.30
N LYS A 245 3.21 -18.44 -13.40
CA LYS A 245 4.34 -18.18 -14.32
C LYS A 245 5.52 -17.52 -13.61
N ARG A 246 5.26 -16.51 -12.77
CA ARG A 246 6.30 -15.78 -12.04
C ARG A 246 6.99 -16.66 -11.00
N VAL A 247 6.23 -17.43 -10.23
CA VAL A 247 6.80 -18.36 -9.23
C VAL A 247 7.62 -19.45 -9.93
N ALA A 248 7.12 -20.03 -11.03
CA ALA A 248 7.85 -21.04 -11.80
C ALA A 248 9.19 -20.51 -12.35
N GLN A 249 9.23 -19.25 -12.79
CA GLN A 249 10.45 -18.59 -13.25
C GLN A 249 11.42 -18.29 -12.11
N TYR A 250 10.92 -17.94 -10.94
CA TYR A 250 11.73 -17.62 -9.76
C TYR A 250 12.30 -18.86 -9.08
N SER A 251 11.47 -19.90 -8.89
CA SER A 251 11.86 -21.15 -8.23
C SER A 251 10.88 -22.28 -8.59
N PRO A 252 11.29 -23.23 -9.45
CA PRO A 252 10.51 -24.43 -9.76
C PRO A 252 10.13 -25.24 -8.52
N GLU A 253 11.03 -25.35 -7.54
CA GLU A 253 10.80 -26.08 -6.28
C GLU A 253 9.69 -25.46 -5.43
N LEU A 254 9.61 -24.11 -5.38
CA LEU A 254 8.49 -23.44 -4.71
C LEU A 254 7.19 -23.68 -5.45
N LYS A 255 7.23 -23.67 -6.80
CA LYS A 255 6.05 -23.95 -7.63
C LYS A 255 5.47 -25.33 -7.37
N GLU A 256 6.30 -26.36 -7.20
CA GLU A 256 5.84 -27.73 -6.93
C GLU A 256 5.04 -27.88 -5.62
N ARG A 257 5.28 -26.99 -4.65
CA ARG A 257 4.55 -26.97 -3.35
C ARG A 257 3.35 -26.01 -3.35
N MET A 258 3.06 -25.38 -4.49
CA MET A 258 1.97 -24.41 -4.63
C MET A 258 0.96 -24.87 -5.68
N VAL A 259 -0.31 -24.86 -5.29
CA VAL A 259 -1.45 -25.00 -6.21
C VAL A 259 -2.00 -23.61 -6.51
N PHE A 260 -2.35 -23.35 -7.76
CA PHE A 260 -2.97 -22.09 -8.19
C PHE A 260 -4.40 -22.40 -8.58
N THR A 261 -5.36 -21.97 -7.76
CA THR A 261 -6.77 -22.30 -7.93
C THR A 261 -7.54 -21.06 -8.35
N PRO A 262 -7.94 -20.96 -9.64
CA PRO A 262 -8.74 -19.83 -10.08
C PRO A 262 -10.16 -19.91 -9.52
N GLY A 263 -10.73 -18.79 -9.11
CA GLY A 263 -12.13 -18.72 -8.69
C GLY A 263 -12.56 -17.36 -8.17
N SER A 264 -13.77 -17.33 -7.60
CA SER A 264 -14.37 -16.15 -6.99
C SER A 264 -14.67 -16.43 -5.52
N PHE A 265 -14.11 -15.63 -4.62
CA PHE A 265 -14.40 -15.73 -3.19
C PHE A 265 -15.83 -15.30 -2.81
N PHE A 266 -16.61 -14.80 -3.78
CA PHE A 266 -18.03 -14.54 -3.60
C PHE A 266 -18.89 -15.81 -3.76
N GLU A 267 -18.32 -16.84 -4.38
CA GLU A 267 -19.01 -18.08 -4.69
C GLU A 267 -18.51 -19.20 -3.77
N ALA A 268 -17.35 -19.76 -4.07
CA ALA A 268 -16.76 -20.87 -3.34
C ALA A 268 -15.25 -20.72 -3.24
N ILE A 269 -14.71 -21.00 -2.05
CA ILE A 269 -13.27 -21.07 -1.82
C ILE A 269 -12.82 -22.50 -1.54
N PRO A 270 -11.53 -22.84 -1.77
CA PRO A 270 -11.00 -24.18 -1.52
C PRO A 270 -11.14 -24.62 -0.06
N SER A 271 -11.66 -25.82 0.16
CA SER A 271 -11.76 -26.44 1.50
C SER A 271 -10.56 -27.35 1.80
N GLY A 272 -10.38 -27.72 3.07
CA GLY A 272 -9.39 -28.73 3.48
C GLY A 272 -7.99 -28.21 3.80
N TYR A 273 -7.81 -26.89 3.92
CA TYR A 273 -6.55 -26.27 4.32
C TYR A 273 -6.51 -26.03 5.83
N ASN A 274 -5.35 -26.05 6.49
CA ASN A 274 -5.27 -25.80 7.93
C ASN A 274 -5.38 -24.31 8.29
N ILE A 275 -4.91 -23.44 7.40
CA ILE A 275 -4.90 -21.99 7.57
C ILE A 275 -5.48 -21.31 6.33
N TYR A 276 -6.32 -20.32 6.55
CA TYR A 276 -6.87 -19.43 5.54
C TYR A 276 -6.33 -18.03 5.78
N LEU A 277 -5.81 -17.37 4.75
CA LEU A 277 -5.35 -15.99 4.80
C LEU A 277 -6.28 -15.11 3.98
N LEU A 278 -6.56 -13.93 4.53
CA LEU A 278 -7.34 -12.90 3.86
C LEU A 278 -6.71 -11.55 4.21
N LYS A 279 -5.82 -11.07 3.34
CA LYS A 279 -5.03 -9.85 3.58
C LYS A 279 -5.49 -8.75 2.64
N ASN A 280 -5.86 -7.59 3.20
CA ASN A 280 -6.27 -6.42 2.42
C ASN A 280 -7.33 -6.77 1.34
N ILE A 281 -8.33 -7.57 1.72
CA ILE A 281 -9.42 -7.94 0.80
C ILE A 281 -10.69 -7.25 1.26
N LEU A 282 -11.09 -7.38 2.53
CA LEU A 282 -12.36 -6.80 3.01
C LEU A 282 -12.36 -5.28 2.89
N HIS A 283 -11.18 -4.66 2.94
CA HIS A 283 -11.07 -3.22 2.77
C HIS A 283 -11.40 -2.69 1.37
N ASN A 284 -11.61 -3.57 0.37
CA ASN A 284 -11.97 -3.21 -1.00
C ASN A 284 -13.48 -3.23 -1.22
N TRP A 285 -14.23 -3.69 -0.23
CA TRP A 285 -15.63 -4.06 -0.37
C TRP A 285 -16.47 -3.38 0.70
N ASN A 286 -17.72 -3.06 0.34
CA ASN A 286 -18.73 -2.62 1.30
C ASN A 286 -19.22 -3.79 2.17
N ASP A 287 -20.02 -3.48 3.19
CA ASP A 287 -20.46 -4.48 4.19
C ASP A 287 -21.27 -5.63 3.57
N GLU A 288 -22.05 -5.39 2.51
CA GLU A 288 -22.79 -6.45 1.81
C GLU A 288 -21.83 -7.47 1.17
N PHE A 289 -20.83 -6.99 0.43
CA PHE A 289 -19.85 -7.84 -0.23
C PHE A 289 -18.90 -8.51 0.77
N CYS A 290 -18.49 -7.81 1.83
CA CYS A 290 -17.72 -8.43 2.92
C CYS A 290 -18.49 -9.59 3.55
N LEU A 291 -19.80 -9.44 3.79
CA LEU A 291 -20.62 -10.51 4.35
C LEU A 291 -20.71 -11.71 3.40
N LYS A 292 -20.82 -11.49 2.08
CA LYS A 292 -20.79 -12.56 1.08
C LYS A 292 -19.47 -13.34 1.13
N ILE A 293 -18.34 -12.62 1.16
CA ILE A 293 -16.99 -13.23 1.26
C ILE A 293 -16.89 -14.06 2.54
N LEU A 294 -17.22 -13.48 3.69
CA LEU A 294 -17.09 -14.14 4.98
C LEU A 294 -18.02 -15.36 5.12
N LYS A 295 -19.21 -15.33 4.49
CA LYS A 295 -20.09 -16.51 4.42
C LYS A 295 -19.49 -17.63 3.58
N SER A 296 -18.87 -17.32 2.44
CA SER A 296 -18.14 -18.32 1.63
C SER A 296 -16.98 -18.91 2.43
N VAL A 297 -16.26 -18.09 3.19
CA VAL A 297 -15.21 -18.56 4.12
C VAL A 297 -15.78 -19.48 5.20
N ALA A 298 -16.87 -19.11 5.87
CA ALA A 298 -17.50 -19.89 6.92
C ALA A 298 -17.95 -21.28 6.43
N GLN A 299 -18.36 -21.40 5.16
CA GLN A 299 -18.75 -22.66 4.54
C GLN A 299 -17.56 -23.60 4.26
N SER A 300 -16.36 -23.05 4.01
CA SER A 300 -15.18 -23.84 3.63
C SER A 300 -14.18 -24.09 4.76
N ILE A 301 -14.15 -23.25 5.79
CA ILE A 301 -13.07 -23.23 6.80
C ILE A 301 -13.08 -24.44 7.75
N GLY A 302 -14.23 -25.04 8.05
CA GLY A 302 -14.32 -26.15 9.00
C GLY A 302 -13.71 -25.82 10.38
N HIS A 303 -12.70 -26.61 10.81
CA HIS A 303 -11.96 -26.41 12.08
C HIS A 303 -10.69 -25.55 11.93
N SER A 304 -10.41 -25.07 10.72
CA SER A 304 -9.18 -24.35 10.37
C SER A 304 -9.11 -22.96 11.00
N THR A 305 -7.95 -22.32 10.92
CA THR A 305 -7.76 -20.95 11.41
C THR A 305 -7.82 -19.98 10.24
N LEU A 306 -8.64 -18.94 10.35
CA LEU A 306 -8.60 -17.80 9.43
C LEU A 306 -7.80 -16.68 10.06
N LEU A 307 -6.87 -16.11 9.29
CA LEU A 307 -6.18 -14.88 9.62
C LEU A 307 -6.68 -13.79 8.67
N ILE A 308 -7.37 -12.80 9.22
CA ILE A 308 -7.66 -11.56 8.49
C ILE A 308 -6.57 -10.54 8.84
N ILE A 309 -5.93 -9.98 7.82
CA ILE A 309 -4.84 -9.02 7.98
C ILE A 309 -5.24 -7.70 7.31
N GLU A 310 -5.65 -6.73 8.13
CA GLU A 310 -6.20 -5.45 7.65
C GLU A 310 -5.62 -4.28 8.45
N PRO A 311 -5.44 -3.09 7.83
CA PRO A 311 -5.21 -1.88 8.60
C PRO A 311 -6.54 -1.50 9.26
N LEU A 312 -6.71 -1.78 10.55
CA LEU A 312 -7.92 -1.43 11.32
C LEU A 312 -7.75 -0.09 12.04
N LEU A 313 -8.86 0.60 12.30
CA LEU A 313 -8.88 1.90 12.98
C LEU A 313 -8.92 1.62 14.47
N GLU A 314 -8.12 2.39 15.20
CA GLU A 314 -8.13 2.42 16.66
C GLU A 314 -8.83 3.70 17.11
N HIS A 315 -9.76 3.57 18.05
CA HIS A 315 -10.60 4.68 18.51
C HIS A 315 -9.81 5.80 19.21
N GLU A 316 -8.64 5.49 19.80
CA GLU A 316 -7.90 6.42 20.66
C GLU A 316 -6.66 7.05 19.99
N GLU A 317 -6.12 6.42 18.93
CA GLU A 317 -4.97 6.94 18.20
C GLU A 317 -5.13 6.74 16.69
N THR A 318 -5.73 7.72 16.01
CA THR A 318 -5.78 7.65 14.55
C THR A 318 -4.53 8.26 13.92
N SER A 319 -3.67 7.39 13.41
CA SER A 319 -2.55 7.81 12.56
C SER A 319 -3.06 8.56 11.32
N PRO A 320 -2.47 9.72 10.93
CA PRO A 320 -2.83 10.43 9.71
C PRO A 320 -2.82 9.54 8.46
N ARG A 321 -1.90 8.56 8.41
CA ARG A 321 -1.83 7.57 7.33
C ARG A 321 -3.10 6.74 7.21
N LEU A 322 -3.71 6.33 8.33
CA LEU A 322 -4.93 5.52 8.33
C LEU A 322 -6.14 6.35 7.86
N LEU A 323 -6.22 7.63 8.25
CA LEU A 323 -7.25 8.55 7.74
C LEU A 323 -7.14 8.76 6.22
N MET A 324 -5.92 8.99 5.72
CA MET A 324 -5.69 9.10 4.28
C MET A 324 -6.06 7.81 3.55
N ASN A 325 -5.78 6.65 4.15
CA ASN A 325 -6.15 5.35 3.60
C ASN A 325 -7.69 5.15 3.58
N ALA A 326 -8.43 5.68 4.55
CA ALA A 326 -9.89 5.66 4.54
C ALA A 326 -10.46 6.42 3.35
N LEU A 327 -9.96 7.64 3.12
CA LEU A 327 -10.39 8.44 1.97
C LEU A 327 -9.98 7.79 0.64
N PHE A 328 -8.77 7.24 0.58
CA PHE A 328 -8.30 6.45 -0.55
C PHE A 328 -9.29 5.33 -0.90
N GLN A 329 -9.71 4.55 0.08
CA GLN A 329 -10.62 3.43 -0.12
C GLN A 329 -11.97 3.89 -0.68
N SER A 330 -12.53 4.99 -0.17
CA SER A 330 -13.80 5.51 -0.70
C SER A 330 -13.71 5.95 -2.16
N VAL A 331 -12.54 6.41 -2.62
CA VAL A 331 -12.36 6.80 -4.03
C VAL A 331 -12.08 5.60 -4.93
N ILE A 332 -11.23 4.67 -4.49
CA ILE A 332 -10.65 3.64 -5.37
C ILE A 332 -11.44 2.34 -5.37
N CYS A 333 -12.02 1.97 -4.22
CA CYS A 333 -12.64 0.66 -4.02
C CYS A 333 -14.13 0.66 -4.44
N GLN A 334 -14.83 -0.43 -4.12
CA GLN A 334 -16.26 -0.61 -4.42
C GLN A 334 -17.11 0.51 -3.79
N ASP A 335 -18.22 0.86 -4.45
CA ASP A 335 -19.20 1.82 -3.94
C ASP A 335 -19.65 1.46 -2.50
N GLY A 336 -19.66 2.46 -1.61
CA GLY A 336 -20.01 2.29 -0.20
C GLY A 336 -18.94 1.61 0.66
N THR A 337 -17.72 1.42 0.14
CA THR A 337 -16.58 0.96 0.95
C THR A 337 -16.25 2.00 2.01
N ARG A 338 -16.02 1.51 3.22
CA ARG A 338 -15.64 2.32 4.37
C ARG A 338 -14.48 1.66 5.10
N TYR A 339 -13.74 2.49 5.81
CA TYR A 339 -12.76 2.00 6.76
C TYR A 339 -13.49 1.31 7.94
N ARG A 340 -12.87 0.26 8.51
CA ARG A 340 -13.41 -0.50 9.64
C ARG A 340 -12.52 -0.46 10.89
N THR A 341 -13.18 -0.39 12.04
CA THR A 341 -12.59 -0.64 13.36
C THR A 341 -12.59 -2.15 13.65
N LEU A 342 -11.94 -2.56 14.75
CA LEU A 342 -12.08 -3.92 15.23
C LEU A 342 -13.53 -4.27 15.57
N LYS A 343 -14.32 -3.31 16.07
CA LYS A 343 -15.72 -3.54 16.41
C LYS A 343 -16.58 -3.80 15.17
N ASP A 344 -16.38 -3.00 14.11
CA ASP A 344 -17.04 -3.22 12.82
C ASP A 344 -16.73 -4.62 12.26
N MET A 345 -15.48 -5.07 12.41
CA MET A 345 -15.04 -6.40 12.00
C MET A 345 -15.71 -7.50 12.82
N GLU A 346 -15.81 -7.35 14.14
CA GLU A 346 -16.49 -8.31 15.01
C GLU A 346 -17.97 -8.47 14.64
N ASP A 347 -18.65 -7.36 14.35
CA ASP A 347 -20.07 -7.36 14.03
C ASP A 347 -20.35 -8.13 12.72
N ILE A 348 -19.57 -7.87 11.66
CA ILE A 348 -19.75 -8.58 10.39
C ILE A 348 -19.31 -10.04 10.44
N LEU A 349 -18.27 -10.37 11.22
CA LEU A 349 -17.85 -11.75 11.46
C LEU A 349 -18.96 -12.53 12.18
N THR A 350 -19.57 -11.95 13.20
CA THR A 350 -20.68 -12.56 13.93
C THR A 350 -21.85 -12.89 13.00
N LEU A 351 -22.21 -11.97 12.09
CA LEU A 351 -23.26 -12.19 11.09
C LEU A 351 -22.93 -13.31 10.07
N SER A 352 -21.66 -13.64 9.92
CA SER A 352 -21.18 -14.73 9.06
C SER A 352 -20.99 -16.06 9.80
N GLY A 353 -21.29 -16.12 11.11
CA GLY A 353 -21.08 -17.32 11.93
C GLY A 353 -19.62 -17.57 12.32
N LEU A 354 -18.78 -16.54 12.25
CA LEU A 354 -17.37 -16.55 12.62
C LEU A 354 -17.15 -15.80 13.93
N ILE A 355 -16.14 -16.19 14.70
CA ILE A 355 -15.77 -15.54 15.97
C ILE A 355 -14.28 -15.21 16.00
N ILE A 356 -13.96 -14.06 16.60
CA ILE A 356 -12.59 -13.65 16.88
C ILE A 356 -12.09 -14.44 18.09
N VAL A 357 -10.92 -15.07 17.96
CA VAL A 357 -10.24 -15.80 19.04
C VAL A 357 -8.93 -15.16 19.47
N GLY A 358 -8.41 -14.22 18.66
CA GLY A 358 -7.19 -13.48 18.96
C GLY A 358 -7.05 -12.26 18.07
N THR A 359 -6.35 -11.24 18.57
CA THR A 359 -5.97 -10.07 17.77
C THR A 359 -4.54 -9.68 18.09
N LYS A 360 -3.81 -9.20 17.09
CA LYS A 360 -2.45 -8.70 17.27
C LYS A 360 -2.12 -7.63 16.25
N LYS A 361 -1.62 -6.50 16.72
CA LYS A 361 -1.03 -5.48 15.85
C LYS A 361 0.39 -5.91 15.49
N ILE A 362 0.70 -5.92 14.19
CA ILE A 362 2.03 -6.27 13.69
C ILE A 362 2.79 -5.03 13.23
N THR A 363 4.11 -5.13 13.15
CA THR A 363 5.03 -4.00 12.88
C THR A 363 4.78 -3.29 11.55
N THR A 364 4.08 -3.90 10.60
CA THR A 364 3.67 -3.28 9.33
C THR A 364 2.48 -2.32 9.45
N GLY A 365 1.90 -2.21 10.65
CA GLY A 365 0.73 -1.37 10.95
C GLY A 365 -0.61 -2.03 10.66
N HIS A 366 -0.62 -3.31 10.28
CA HIS A 366 -1.85 -4.09 10.15
C HIS A 366 -2.22 -4.71 11.50
N THR A 367 -3.50 -5.00 11.67
CA THR A 367 -4.00 -5.89 12.72
C THR A 367 -4.27 -7.25 12.09
N VAL A 368 -3.69 -8.29 12.70
CA VAL A 368 -4.02 -9.68 12.42
C VAL A 368 -5.15 -10.09 13.36
N VAL A 369 -6.26 -10.55 12.81
CA VAL A 369 -7.43 -11.04 13.53
C VAL A 369 -7.52 -12.55 13.30
N GLU A 370 -7.32 -13.32 14.36
CA GLU A 370 -7.43 -14.78 14.36
C GLU A 370 -8.88 -15.18 14.56
N ILE A 371 -9.39 -16.00 13.66
CA ILE A 371 -10.82 -16.30 13.54
C ILE A 371 -11.04 -17.81 13.46
N LYS A 372 -12.13 -18.26 14.08
CA LYS A 372 -12.65 -19.62 14.03
C LYS A 372 -14.13 -19.60 13.64
N LEU A 373 -14.60 -20.73 13.13
CA LEU A 373 -16.03 -20.97 12.97
C LEU A 373 -16.69 -21.05 14.36
N ASN A 374 -17.82 -20.36 14.54
CA ASN A 374 -18.56 -20.41 15.79
C ASN A 374 -19.21 -21.81 15.94
N ALA A 375 -18.87 -22.52 17.02
CA ALA A 375 -19.36 -23.86 17.29
C ALA A 375 -20.91 -23.94 17.43
N VAL A 376 -21.57 -22.81 17.72
CA VAL A 376 -23.04 -22.74 17.80
C VAL A 376 -23.69 -22.76 16.40
N SER A 377 -22.99 -22.34 15.35
CA SER A 377 -23.48 -22.33 13.97
C SER A 377 -23.52 -23.70 13.29
N GLN A 378 -23.08 -24.76 13.98
CA GLN A 378 -23.08 -26.16 13.48
C GLN A 378 -24.26 -27.01 13.98
N ARG A 379 -25.20 -26.42 14.73
CA ARG A 379 -26.47 -27.04 15.14
C ARG A 379 -27.63 -26.32 14.49
#